data_AF-A0A1J7BBS1-F1
#
_entry.id   AF-A0A1J7BBS1-F1
#
_cell.length_a   1.000
_cell.length_b   1.000
_cell.length_c   1.000
_cell.angle_alpha   90.00
_cell.angle_beta   90.00
_cell.angle_gamma   90.00
#
_symmetry.space_group_name_H-M   'P 1'
#
loop_
_entity.id
_entity.type
_entity.pdbx_description
1 polymer ?
#
loop_
_entity_poly.entity_id
_entity_poly.type
_entity_poly.pdbx_seq_one_letter_code
_entity_poly.pdbx_strand_id
1 'polypeptide(L)'
;MVGVLVAGPHQLGGPEKAITTALGALLAAERAALLSGRDDELVLVLLDAYTGLRWGELVGLEREYLRPGAVRVEWQLYQLDTGELLRCPPKDDSYRAIDLPPWLDGLLTAHLATVPAGPCPCHGLAYAFRGRGEPGYQGAVRMEDVARRAGVARATVSTLLNHPERVAEATADRIRRAQADLGYRRGPAERRPMAHWRRSSFASWVFTPAVSGWYPSRGASMEPHPVPVLAEPWPGVPVRGRGAAGRADASWLPIARGLTPHGLRHTHRSLMEQLGTEKVLMDERMGHSDGSVSARYAHVTPAMRARLMDGITGMWTESLRARKALSASSPVRTLDRLLRD
;
A
#
# COMPACT_ATOMS: atom_id res chain seq x y z
N MET A 1 15.83 -59.23 -20.73
CA MET A 1 15.21 -58.29 -19.77
C MET A 1 16.30 -57.43 -19.18
N VAL A 2 16.48 -56.22 -19.73
CA VAL A 2 17.35 -55.20 -19.14
C VAL A 2 16.40 -54.07 -18.74
N GLY A 3 16.15 -53.92 -17.45
CA GLY A 3 15.29 -52.88 -16.91
C GLY A 3 16.06 -51.57 -16.86
N VAL A 4 15.66 -50.60 -17.67
CA VAL A 4 16.10 -49.21 -17.56
C VAL A 4 15.29 -48.54 -16.47
N LEU A 5 15.94 -48.22 -15.35
CA LEU A 5 15.40 -47.32 -14.32
C LEU A 5 15.34 -45.91 -14.90
N VAL A 6 14.13 -45.42 -15.19
CA VAL A 6 13.90 -44.00 -15.50
C VAL A 6 13.84 -43.26 -14.16
N ALA A 7 14.87 -42.46 -13.88
CA ALA A 7 14.86 -41.52 -12.76
C ALA A 7 13.72 -40.51 -12.93
N GLY A 8 12.89 -40.36 -11.90
CA GLY A 8 11.80 -39.38 -11.87
C GLY A 8 12.32 -37.93 -11.89
N PRO A 9 11.50 -36.96 -12.34
CA PRO A 9 11.91 -35.57 -12.42
C PRO A 9 12.22 -35.01 -11.03
N HIS A 10 13.42 -34.45 -10.90
CA HIS A 10 13.84 -33.61 -9.80
C HIS A 10 12.86 -32.43 -9.67
N GLN A 11 12.02 -32.42 -8.62
CA GLN A 11 11.26 -31.23 -8.22
C GLN A 11 12.22 -30.22 -7.59
N LEU A 12 12.78 -29.33 -8.40
CA LEU A 12 13.56 -28.18 -7.96
C LEU A 12 12.76 -26.91 -8.20
N GLY A 13 11.99 -26.48 -7.20
CA GLY A 13 11.33 -25.18 -7.21
C GLY A 13 10.34 -25.04 -6.06
N GLY A 14 10.55 -24.05 -5.18
CA GLY A 14 9.51 -23.60 -4.25
C GLY A 14 8.28 -23.08 -5.01
N PRO A 15 7.18 -22.74 -4.33
CA PRO A 15 5.98 -22.23 -4.98
C PRO A 15 6.32 -21.01 -5.85
N GLU A 16 5.82 -21.00 -7.08
CA GLU A 16 6.01 -19.91 -8.03
C GLU A 16 5.52 -18.59 -7.40
N LYS A 17 6.34 -17.53 -7.54
CA LYS A 17 6.01 -16.25 -6.93
C LYS A 17 4.91 -15.58 -7.74
N ALA A 18 3.80 -15.25 -7.10
CA ALA A 18 2.70 -14.55 -7.75
C ALA A 18 3.15 -13.17 -8.29
N ILE A 19 2.93 -12.95 -9.58
CA ILE A 19 3.11 -11.68 -10.28
C ILE A 19 1.77 -11.18 -10.84
N THR A 20 1.74 -9.97 -11.38
CA THR A 20 0.56 -9.41 -12.05
C THR A 20 0.95 -8.65 -13.33
N THR A 21 -0.03 -8.08 -14.03
CA THR A 21 0.19 -7.24 -15.21
C THR A 21 0.30 -5.77 -14.83
N ALA A 22 0.70 -4.90 -15.76
CA ALA A 22 0.67 -3.45 -15.57
C ALA A 22 -0.73 -2.94 -15.15
N LEU A 23 -1.79 -3.44 -15.81
CA LEU A 23 -3.18 -3.15 -15.42
C LEU A 23 -3.49 -3.67 -14.01
N GLY A 24 -3.06 -4.89 -13.68
CA GLY A 24 -3.27 -5.45 -12.34
C GLY A 24 -2.59 -4.62 -11.24
N ALA A 25 -1.39 -4.11 -11.49
CA ALA A 25 -0.69 -3.21 -10.57
C ALA A 25 -1.45 -1.88 -10.38
N LEU A 26 -1.95 -1.28 -11.47
CA LEU A 26 -2.79 -0.07 -11.41
C LEU A 26 -4.10 -0.31 -10.62
N LEU A 27 -4.79 -1.42 -10.88
CA LEU A 27 -6.02 -1.78 -10.14
C LEU A 27 -5.74 -2.02 -8.65
N ALA A 28 -4.60 -2.64 -8.32
CA ALA A 28 -4.17 -2.83 -6.93
C ALA A 28 -3.87 -1.48 -6.26
N ALA A 29 -3.22 -0.56 -6.96
CA ALA A 29 -2.91 0.79 -6.48
C ALA A 29 -4.19 1.60 -6.19
N GLU A 30 -5.16 1.55 -7.10
CA GLU A 30 -6.46 2.20 -6.92
C GLU A 30 -7.21 1.65 -5.70
N ARG A 31 -7.30 0.31 -5.57
CA ARG A 31 -7.95 -0.32 -4.42
C ARG A 31 -7.23 -0.05 -3.10
N ALA A 32 -5.89 0.01 -3.12
CA ALA A 32 -5.10 0.38 -1.95
C ALA A 32 -5.44 1.80 -1.47
N ALA A 33 -5.55 2.77 -2.39
CA ALA A 33 -5.97 4.13 -2.08
C ALA A 33 -7.39 4.20 -1.52
N LEU A 34 -8.34 3.42 -2.05
CA LEU A 34 -9.72 3.35 -1.52
C LEU A 34 -9.78 2.76 -0.10
N LEU A 35 -9.02 1.70 0.16
CA LEU A 35 -8.95 1.05 1.48
C LEU A 35 -8.28 1.92 2.55
N SER A 36 -7.23 2.64 2.18
CA SER A 36 -6.57 3.59 3.08
C SER A 36 -7.40 4.87 3.25
N GLY A 37 -8.10 5.29 2.19
CA GLY A 37 -8.69 6.61 2.04
C GLY A 37 -7.65 7.70 1.73
N ARG A 38 -6.49 7.33 1.18
CA ARG A 38 -5.39 8.24 0.86
C ARG A 38 -4.89 7.98 -0.56
N ASP A 39 -4.90 9.04 -1.38
CA ASP A 39 -4.39 9.01 -2.75
C ASP A 39 -2.90 8.61 -2.85
N ASP A 40 -2.13 8.81 -1.78
CA ASP A 40 -0.70 8.51 -1.80
C ASP A 40 -0.37 7.03 -1.79
N GLU A 41 -1.28 6.15 -1.34
CA GLU A 41 -1.08 4.71 -1.49
C GLU A 41 -1.09 4.27 -2.94
N LEU A 42 -1.80 4.99 -3.82
CA LEU A 42 -1.73 4.75 -5.25
C LEU A 42 -0.31 5.02 -5.76
N VAL A 43 0.28 6.15 -5.35
CA VAL A 43 1.65 6.54 -5.75
C VAL A 43 2.67 5.56 -5.17
N LEU A 44 2.52 5.15 -3.90
CA LEU A 44 3.40 4.18 -3.25
C LEU A 44 3.40 2.83 -3.99
N VAL A 45 2.21 2.30 -4.31
CA VAL A 45 2.06 1.00 -4.97
C VAL A 45 2.57 1.05 -6.41
N LEU A 46 2.30 2.13 -7.16
CA LEU A 46 2.86 2.31 -8.50
C LEU A 46 4.38 2.46 -8.47
N LEU A 47 4.92 3.17 -7.48
CA LEU A 47 6.36 3.29 -7.32
C LEU A 47 6.98 1.90 -7.09
N ASP A 48 6.44 1.08 -6.19
CA ASP A 48 6.90 -0.31 -5.99
C ASP A 48 6.87 -1.12 -7.31
N ALA A 49 5.73 -1.09 -7.99
CA ALA A 49 5.46 -1.87 -9.20
C ALA A 49 6.32 -1.50 -10.41
N TYR A 50 6.82 -0.27 -10.49
CA TYR A 50 7.57 0.23 -11.66
C TYR A 50 9.03 0.61 -11.37
N THR A 51 9.46 0.53 -10.11
CA THR A 51 10.88 0.76 -9.75
C THR A 51 11.58 -0.52 -9.33
N GLY A 52 10.84 -1.49 -8.79
CA GLY A 52 11.44 -2.64 -8.16
C GLY A 52 12.30 -2.23 -6.97
N LEU A 53 11.86 -1.25 -6.16
CA LEU A 53 12.45 -1.00 -4.85
C LEU A 53 12.19 -2.19 -3.91
N ARG A 54 13.03 -2.36 -2.87
CA ARG A 54 12.68 -3.24 -1.74
C ARG A 54 11.70 -2.49 -0.85
N TRP A 55 10.84 -3.22 -0.13
CA TRP A 55 9.86 -2.59 0.77
C TRP A 55 10.50 -1.59 1.75
N GLY A 56 11.64 -1.96 2.36
CA GLY A 56 12.37 -1.08 3.27
C GLY A 56 12.95 0.17 2.60
N GLU A 57 13.39 0.07 1.34
CA GLU A 57 13.85 1.22 0.54
C GLU A 57 12.68 2.13 0.18
N LEU A 58 11.52 1.56 -0.14
CA LEU A 58 10.30 2.29 -0.49
C LEU A 58 9.76 3.11 0.69
N VAL A 59 9.58 2.48 1.86
CA VAL A 59 9.09 3.19 3.06
C VAL A 59 10.17 4.04 3.74
N GLY A 60 11.44 3.75 3.44
CA GLY A 60 12.62 4.49 3.87
C GLY A 60 13.09 5.54 2.88
N LEU A 61 12.27 5.87 1.87
CA LEU A 61 12.66 6.81 0.84
C LEU A 61 12.71 8.24 1.40
N GLU A 62 13.92 8.75 1.61
CA GLU A 62 14.17 10.09 2.16
C GLU A 62 14.07 11.16 1.07
N ARG A 63 13.42 12.28 1.40
CA ARG A 63 13.22 13.40 0.46
C ARG A 63 14.55 13.97 -0.04
N GLU A 64 15.59 13.92 0.78
CA GLU A 64 16.94 14.40 0.46
C GLU A 64 17.56 13.71 -0.75
N TYR A 65 17.16 12.47 -1.06
CA TYR A 65 17.72 11.66 -2.15
C TYR A 65 16.79 11.55 -3.37
N LEU A 66 15.72 12.35 -3.41
CA LEU A 66 14.86 12.46 -4.57
C LEU A 66 15.44 13.48 -5.54
N ARG A 67 15.50 13.13 -6.82
CA ARG A 67 15.96 13.98 -7.90
C ARG A 67 14.88 14.02 -8.99
N PRO A 68 14.75 15.11 -9.76
CA PRO A 68 13.88 15.11 -10.92
C PRO A 68 14.21 13.91 -11.84
N GLY A 69 13.20 13.08 -12.12
CA GLY A 69 13.34 11.90 -12.97
C GLY A 69 14.10 10.72 -12.35
N ALA A 70 14.47 10.75 -11.06
CA ALA A 70 15.18 9.63 -10.44
C ALA A 70 15.02 9.53 -8.91
N VAL A 71 15.02 8.29 -8.43
CA VAL A 71 15.10 7.96 -7.00
C VAL A 71 16.46 7.38 -6.69
N ARG A 72 17.20 7.98 -5.74
CA ARG A 72 18.47 7.45 -5.28
C ARG A 72 18.27 6.61 -4.01
N VAL A 73 18.66 5.35 -4.07
CA VAL A 73 18.59 4.40 -2.96
C VAL A 73 19.85 4.55 -2.12
N GLU A 74 19.73 5.27 -1.01
CA GLU A 74 20.80 5.45 -0.02
C GLU A 74 20.53 4.71 1.29
N TRP A 75 19.26 4.54 1.63
CA TRP A 75 18.84 3.98 2.91
C TRP A 75 17.63 3.08 2.74
N GLN A 76 17.46 2.18 3.68
CA GLN A 76 16.22 1.45 3.90
C GLN A 76 15.83 1.53 5.37
N LEU A 77 14.54 1.32 5.64
CA LEU A 77 14.04 1.07 6.98
C LEU A 77 13.82 -0.43 7.16
N TYR A 78 14.63 -1.05 8.01
CA TYR A 78 14.50 -2.44 8.43
C TYR A 78 13.64 -2.54 9.69
N GLN A 79 12.63 -3.41 9.68
CA GLN A 79 11.77 -3.62 10.82
C GLN A 79 12.32 -4.73 11.72
N LEU A 80 12.64 -4.42 12.97
CA LEU A 80 13.00 -5.39 14.00
C LEU A 80 11.76 -6.16 14.49
N ASP A 81 11.98 -7.30 15.15
CA ASP A 81 10.92 -8.08 15.81
C ASP A 81 10.19 -7.29 16.91
N THR A 82 10.88 -6.32 17.52
CA THR A 82 10.31 -5.36 18.47
C THR A 82 9.31 -4.40 17.80
N GLY A 83 9.29 -4.35 16.46
CA GLY A 83 8.51 -3.42 15.65
C GLY A 83 9.17 -2.05 15.45
N GLU A 84 10.36 -1.84 16.00
CA GLU A 84 11.19 -0.68 15.70
C GLU A 84 11.63 -0.68 14.24
N LEU A 85 11.77 0.51 13.66
CA LEU A 85 12.30 0.69 12.32
C LEU A 85 13.71 1.25 12.44
N LEU A 86 14.70 0.48 12.02
CA LEU A 86 16.08 0.92 11.95
C LEU A 86 16.40 1.43 10.55
N ARG A 87 16.97 2.63 10.49
CA ARG A 87 17.60 3.14 9.28
C ARG A 87 18.94 2.45 9.08
N CYS A 88 19.11 1.75 7.96
CA CYS A 88 20.35 1.07 7.62
C CYS A 88 20.67 1.20 6.11
N PRO A 89 21.93 0.96 5.71
CA PRO A 89 22.32 0.86 4.31
C PRO A 89 21.43 -0.09 3.50
N PRO A 90 21.28 0.10 2.17
CA PRO A 90 20.61 -0.87 1.32
C PRO A 90 21.29 -2.23 1.43
N LYS A 91 20.49 -3.28 1.25
CA LYS A 91 20.98 -4.65 1.39
C LYS A 91 22.16 -4.88 0.44
N ASP A 92 23.19 -5.57 0.91
CA ASP A 92 24.38 -5.92 0.13
C ASP A 92 25.10 -4.69 -0.46
N ASP A 93 25.02 -3.53 0.22
CA ASP A 93 25.59 -2.23 -0.21
C ASP A 93 25.17 -1.82 -1.64
N SER A 94 23.94 -2.16 -2.03
CA SER A 94 23.41 -1.94 -3.39
C SER A 94 22.88 -0.52 -3.64
N TYR A 95 23.71 0.48 -3.34
CA TYR A 95 23.47 1.89 -3.64
C TYR A 95 23.29 2.10 -5.15
N ARG A 96 22.22 2.80 -5.54
CA ARG A 96 21.88 2.98 -6.95
C ARG A 96 20.93 4.15 -7.19
N ALA A 97 20.98 4.70 -8.40
CA ALA A 97 19.94 5.57 -8.92
C ALA A 97 18.97 4.74 -9.77
N ILE A 98 17.68 4.97 -9.57
CA ILE A 98 16.61 4.34 -10.34
C ILE A 98 15.92 5.44 -11.14
N ASP A 99 16.04 5.38 -12.47
CA ASP A 99 15.36 6.31 -13.36
C ASP A 99 13.84 6.14 -13.26
N LEU A 100 13.12 7.25 -13.26
CA LEU A 100 11.67 7.33 -13.28
C LEU A 100 11.18 7.79 -14.66
N PRO A 101 10.19 7.12 -15.26
CA PRO A 101 9.53 7.66 -16.44
C PRO A 101 8.79 8.95 -16.06
N PRO A 102 8.62 9.91 -16.99
CA PRO A 102 8.08 11.24 -16.68
C PRO A 102 6.72 11.23 -15.96
N TRP A 103 5.84 10.28 -16.28
CA TRP A 103 4.53 10.17 -15.64
C TRP A 103 4.64 9.77 -14.15
N LEU A 104 5.60 8.91 -13.79
CA LEU A 104 5.80 8.45 -12.42
C LEU A 104 6.53 9.51 -11.59
N ASP A 105 7.48 10.20 -12.20
CA ASP A 105 8.13 11.38 -11.61
C ASP A 105 7.13 12.50 -11.31
N GLY A 106 6.20 12.76 -12.25
CA GLY A 106 5.10 13.70 -12.05
C GLY A 106 4.17 13.31 -10.89
N LEU A 107 3.81 12.02 -10.79
CA LEU A 107 3.02 11.51 -9.67
C LEU A 107 3.73 11.66 -8.32
N LEU A 108 5.01 11.31 -8.26
CA LEU A 108 5.82 11.44 -7.06
C LEU A 108 5.97 12.91 -6.66
N THR A 109 6.24 13.80 -7.61
CA THR A 109 6.38 15.23 -7.39
C THR A 109 5.07 15.84 -6.87
N ALA A 110 3.93 15.53 -7.50
CA ALA A 110 2.62 16.00 -7.05
C ALA A 110 2.28 15.50 -5.64
N HIS A 111 2.62 14.25 -5.32
CA HIS A 111 2.47 13.69 -3.98
C HIS A 111 3.31 14.46 -2.94
N LEU A 112 4.59 14.68 -3.20
CA LEU A 112 5.51 15.39 -2.29
C LEU A 112 5.12 16.84 -2.01
N ALA A 113 4.39 17.48 -2.93
CA ALA A 113 3.82 18.81 -2.74
C ALA A 113 2.69 18.82 -1.70
N THR A 114 2.03 17.69 -1.47
CA THR A 114 0.90 17.57 -0.52
C THR A 114 1.32 17.00 0.85
N VAL A 115 2.44 16.27 0.91
CA VAL A 115 2.94 15.69 2.16
C VAL A 115 3.79 16.69 2.93
N PRO A 116 3.50 16.91 4.23
CA PRO A 116 4.32 17.78 5.07
C PRO A 116 5.79 17.33 5.05
N ALA A 117 6.69 18.26 4.76
CA ALA A 117 8.15 18.03 4.72
C ALA A 117 8.78 17.87 6.11
N GLY A 118 7.99 17.98 7.18
CA GLY A 118 8.48 17.93 8.55
C GLY A 118 9.09 16.57 8.91
N PRO A 119 10.11 16.57 9.78
CA PRO A 119 10.82 15.36 10.19
C PRO A 119 9.89 14.39 10.92
N CYS A 120 10.14 13.10 10.77
CA CYS A 120 9.42 12.10 11.55
C CYS A 120 9.93 12.05 13.00
N PRO A 121 9.06 11.79 14.00
CA PRO A 121 9.48 11.72 15.40
C PRO A 121 10.51 10.63 15.72
N CYS A 122 10.60 9.57 14.90
CA CYS A 122 11.48 8.43 15.19
C CYS A 122 12.91 8.59 14.67
N HIS A 123 13.11 9.32 13.57
CA HIS A 123 14.44 9.48 12.94
C HIS A 123 14.89 10.94 12.81
N GLY A 124 13.99 11.90 12.99
CA GLY A 124 14.31 13.31 12.75
C GLY A 124 14.48 13.66 11.26
N LEU A 125 14.02 12.80 10.34
CA LEU A 125 14.23 12.91 8.90
C LEU A 125 12.91 13.03 8.12
N ALA A 126 12.98 13.62 6.92
CA ALA A 126 11.83 13.81 6.04
C ALA A 126 11.75 12.69 5.00
N TYR A 127 10.64 11.94 5.01
CA TYR A 127 10.41 10.81 4.12
C TYR A 127 9.31 11.11 3.10
N ALA A 128 9.39 10.44 1.94
CA ALA A 128 8.43 10.58 0.85
C ALA A 128 7.04 10.07 1.24
N PHE A 129 6.98 8.97 1.98
CA PHE A 129 5.71 8.34 2.39
C PHE A 129 5.59 8.29 3.91
N ARG A 130 4.34 8.32 4.38
CA ARG A 130 4.00 8.19 5.81
C ARG A 130 3.15 6.96 6.03
N GLY A 131 3.31 6.33 7.19
CA GLY A 131 2.47 5.21 7.59
C GLY A 131 1.03 5.60 7.85
N ARG A 132 0.16 4.59 7.94
CA ARG A 132 -1.15 4.73 8.58
C ARG A 132 -1.04 4.22 10.00
N GLY A 133 -1.59 4.96 10.96
CA GLY A 133 -1.78 4.42 12.29
C GLY A 133 -2.56 3.11 12.23
N GLU A 134 -2.11 2.12 13.00
CA GLU A 134 -2.97 1.01 13.35
C GLU A 134 -4.29 1.56 13.94
N PRO A 135 -5.42 0.84 13.85
CA PRO A 135 -6.56 1.13 14.69
C PRO A 135 -6.11 1.00 16.16
N GLY A 136 -5.62 2.10 16.72
CA GLY A 136 -5.11 2.17 18.08
C GLY A 136 -6.28 1.96 19.04
N TYR A 137 -6.32 0.77 19.64
CA TYR A 137 -7.14 0.45 20.81
C TYR A 137 -6.55 1.04 22.11
N GLN A 138 -5.53 1.88 22.03
CA GLN A 138 -4.91 2.51 23.19
C GLN A 138 -4.93 4.03 23.05
N GLY A 139 -5.65 4.69 23.97
CA GLY A 139 -5.69 6.15 24.13
C GLY A 139 -6.96 6.86 23.65
N ALA A 140 -7.91 6.19 23.00
CA ALA A 140 -9.21 6.79 22.66
C ALA A 140 -10.17 6.66 23.86
N VAL A 141 -10.74 7.78 24.30
CA VAL A 141 -11.86 7.81 25.26
C VAL A 141 -13.00 6.97 24.71
N ARG A 142 -13.44 5.98 25.48
CA ARG A 142 -14.47 5.04 25.05
C ARG A 142 -15.85 5.46 25.55
N MET A 143 -16.89 4.88 24.97
CA MET A 143 -18.26 5.07 25.49
C MET A 143 -18.38 4.62 26.94
N GLU A 144 -17.59 3.62 27.35
CA GLU A 144 -17.49 3.14 28.73
C GLU A 144 -16.92 4.21 29.67
N ASP A 145 -16.01 5.04 29.20
CA ASP A 145 -15.43 6.14 29.99
C ASP A 145 -16.43 7.31 30.10
N VAL A 146 -17.15 7.62 29.01
CA VAL A 146 -18.27 8.58 29.02
C VAL A 146 -19.38 8.10 29.96
N ALA A 147 -19.74 6.83 29.89
CA ALA A 147 -20.77 6.22 30.74
C ALA A 147 -20.40 6.31 32.22
N ARG A 148 -19.15 5.95 32.56
CA ARG A 148 -18.61 6.06 33.91
C ARG A 148 -18.60 7.50 34.42
N ARG A 149 -18.18 8.45 33.58
CA ARG A 149 -18.11 9.87 33.94
C ARG A 149 -19.50 10.53 34.06
N ALA A 150 -20.48 10.06 33.30
CA ALA A 150 -21.87 10.52 33.35
C ALA A 150 -22.74 9.77 34.39
N GLY A 151 -22.20 8.72 35.03
CA GLY A 151 -22.92 7.90 36.01
C GLY A 151 -24.07 7.09 35.40
N VAL A 152 -23.92 6.58 34.17
CA VAL A 152 -24.95 5.83 33.44
C VAL A 152 -24.41 4.52 32.88
N ALA A 153 -25.29 3.62 32.45
CA ALA A 153 -24.87 2.44 31.70
C ALA A 153 -24.36 2.80 30.29
N ARG A 154 -23.40 2.02 29.78
CA ARG A 154 -22.92 2.12 28.38
C ARG A 154 -24.06 2.09 27.37
N ALA A 155 -25.08 1.26 27.64
CA ALA A 155 -26.28 1.15 26.81
C ALA A 155 -27.02 2.50 26.71
N THR A 156 -27.12 3.26 27.79
CA THR A 156 -27.77 4.58 27.82
C THR A 156 -27.02 5.61 26.98
N VAL A 157 -25.69 5.60 27.01
CA VAL A 157 -24.85 6.42 26.12
C VAL A 157 -25.07 6.03 24.66
N SER A 158 -25.13 4.73 24.37
CA SER A 158 -25.44 4.22 23.03
C SER A 158 -26.85 4.62 22.58
N THR A 159 -27.85 4.56 23.46
CA THR A 159 -29.22 4.98 23.15
C THR A 159 -29.26 6.46 22.82
N LEU A 160 -28.61 7.33 23.61
CA LEU A 160 -28.56 8.77 23.32
C LEU A 160 -27.95 9.05 21.94
N LEU A 161 -26.92 8.29 21.55
CA LEU A 161 -26.24 8.49 20.27
C LEU A 161 -27.06 8.03 19.06
N ASN A 162 -27.93 7.04 19.21
CA ASN A 162 -28.66 6.44 18.08
C ASN A 162 -30.15 6.85 18.04
N HIS A 163 -30.72 7.09 19.21
CA HIS A 163 -32.13 7.37 19.47
C HIS A 163 -32.24 8.41 20.60
N PRO A 164 -31.76 9.65 20.38
CA PRO A 164 -31.69 10.68 21.41
C PRO A 164 -33.05 10.97 22.07
N GLU A 165 -34.14 10.84 21.31
CA GLU A 165 -35.53 11.01 21.76
C GLU A 165 -35.93 10.01 22.86
N ARG A 166 -35.22 8.88 22.99
CA ARG A 166 -35.49 7.84 24.00
C ARG A 166 -34.74 8.06 25.31
N VAL A 167 -33.98 9.13 25.44
CA VAL A 167 -33.20 9.46 26.64
C VAL A 167 -33.70 10.78 27.22
N ALA A 168 -34.12 10.78 28.48
CA ALA A 168 -34.59 11.97 29.17
C ALA A 168 -33.54 13.12 29.11
N GLU A 169 -34.00 14.34 28.88
CA GLU A 169 -33.19 15.56 28.69
C GLU A 169 -32.09 15.71 29.76
N ALA A 170 -32.45 15.54 31.03
CA ALA A 170 -31.51 15.63 32.14
C ALA A 170 -30.38 14.59 32.09
N THR A 171 -30.65 13.39 31.57
CA THR A 171 -29.65 12.33 31.38
C THR A 171 -28.83 12.59 30.12
N ALA A 172 -29.47 13.08 29.05
CA ALA A 172 -28.78 13.51 27.84
C ALA A 172 -27.74 14.59 28.14
N ASP A 173 -28.07 15.57 28.99
CA ASP A 173 -27.16 16.65 29.36
C ASP A 173 -25.97 16.18 30.21
N ARG A 174 -26.17 15.22 31.13
CA ARG A 174 -25.04 14.62 31.86
C ARG A 174 -24.08 13.89 30.91
N ILE A 175 -24.61 13.18 29.92
CA ILE A 175 -23.80 12.48 28.93
C ILE A 175 -23.08 13.48 28.02
N ARG A 176 -23.76 14.51 27.51
CA ARG A 176 -23.13 15.57 26.68
C ARG A 176 -22.01 16.30 27.42
N ARG A 177 -22.21 16.64 28.70
CA ARG A 177 -21.15 17.21 29.57
C ARG A 177 -19.97 16.26 29.71
N ALA A 178 -20.21 14.99 30.02
CA ALA A 178 -19.14 13.99 30.10
C ALA A 178 -18.40 13.79 28.76
N GLN A 179 -19.10 13.90 27.63
CA GLN A 179 -18.49 13.86 26.30
C GLN A 179 -17.58 15.07 26.06
N ALA A 180 -18.03 16.28 26.43
CA ALA A 180 -17.23 17.50 26.31
C ALA A 180 -15.99 17.45 27.21
N ASP A 181 -16.16 17.07 28.48
CA ASP A 181 -15.08 16.99 29.47
C ASP A 181 -13.99 15.99 29.07
N LEU A 182 -14.38 14.87 28.45
CA LEU A 182 -13.44 13.84 28.00
C LEU A 182 -12.99 14.03 26.55
N GLY A 183 -13.51 15.02 25.82
CA GLY A 183 -13.23 15.19 24.39
C GLY A 183 -13.69 14.00 23.52
N TYR A 184 -14.74 13.29 23.93
CA TYR A 184 -15.30 12.17 23.17
C TYR A 184 -15.99 12.69 21.89
N ARG A 185 -15.52 12.25 20.72
CA ARG A 185 -16.23 12.44 19.44
C ARG A 185 -16.70 11.11 18.88
N ARG A 186 -17.96 11.05 18.45
CA ARG A 186 -18.49 9.89 17.71
C ARG A 186 -17.93 9.92 16.29
N GLY A 187 -17.15 8.92 15.95
CA GLY A 187 -16.53 8.73 14.64
C GLY A 187 -15.52 7.59 14.73
N PRO A 188 -14.97 7.10 13.61
CA PRO A 188 -13.74 6.31 13.69
C PRO A 188 -12.72 7.14 14.48
N ALA A 189 -12.04 6.53 15.46
CA ALA A 189 -10.94 7.20 16.13
C ALA A 189 -10.04 7.84 15.07
N GLU A 190 -9.76 9.14 15.18
CA GLU A 190 -8.77 9.81 14.34
C GLU A 190 -7.50 8.96 14.44
N ARG A 191 -7.15 8.27 13.35
CA ARG A 191 -5.96 7.43 13.31
C ARG A 191 -4.79 8.40 13.35
N ARG A 192 -4.06 8.45 14.46
CA ARG A 192 -2.79 9.18 14.50
C ARG A 192 -1.91 8.62 13.38
N PRO A 193 -1.46 9.44 12.41
CA PRO A 193 -0.54 8.97 11.39
C PRO A 193 0.69 8.39 12.07
N MET A 194 1.08 7.17 11.70
CA MET A 194 2.41 6.69 12.04
C MET A 194 3.40 7.34 11.08
N ALA A 195 4.61 7.59 11.57
CA ALA A 195 5.69 8.11 10.75
C ALA A 195 5.93 7.24 9.50
N HIS A 196 5.82 5.91 9.63
CA HIS A 196 6.17 4.94 8.59
C HIS A 196 5.21 3.77 8.57
N TRP A 197 5.05 3.16 7.39
CA TRP A 197 4.35 1.89 7.25
C TRP A 197 5.21 0.74 7.77
N ARG A 198 4.62 -0.12 8.62
CA ARG A 198 5.18 -1.46 8.89
C ARG A 198 4.73 -2.41 7.78
N ARG A 199 5.62 -3.31 7.35
CA ARG A 199 5.33 -4.24 6.24
C ARG A 199 4.08 -5.07 6.51
N SER A 200 3.99 -5.63 7.71
CA SER A 200 2.85 -6.46 8.13
C SER A 200 1.55 -5.67 8.12
N SER A 201 1.55 -4.46 8.71
CA SER A 201 0.36 -3.62 8.77
C SER A 201 -0.12 -3.16 7.38
N PHE A 202 0.79 -2.79 6.49
CA PHE A 202 0.44 -2.42 5.12
C PHE A 202 -0.12 -3.61 4.36
N ALA A 203 0.58 -4.76 4.43
CA ALA A 203 0.14 -5.98 3.80
C ALA A 203 -1.27 -6.39 4.25
N SER A 204 -1.48 -6.53 5.57
CA SER A 204 -2.75 -7.04 6.11
C SER A 204 -3.94 -6.11 5.89
N TRP A 205 -3.74 -4.79 5.98
CA TRP A 205 -4.87 -3.84 6.02
C TRP A 205 -5.11 -3.08 4.72
N VAL A 206 -4.14 -3.08 3.80
CA VAL A 206 -4.23 -2.33 2.56
C VAL A 206 -3.95 -3.24 1.39
N PHE A 207 -2.75 -3.81 1.30
CA PHE A 207 -2.32 -4.46 0.07
C PHE A 207 -3.03 -5.78 -0.19
N THR A 208 -3.03 -6.71 0.77
CA THR A 208 -3.72 -8.00 0.63
C THR A 208 -5.20 -7.82 0.28
N PRO A 209 -6.01 -7.04 1.03
CA PRO A 209 -7.39 -6.81 0.66
C PRO A 209 -7.57 -6.09 -0.69
N ALA A 210 -6.64 -5.23 -1.11
CA ALA A 210 -6.68 -4.61 -2.44
C ALA A 210 -6.55 -5.65 -3.57
N VAL A 211 -5.57 -6.55 -3.45
CA VAL A 211 -5.25 -7.52 -4.51
C VAL A 211 -6.15 -8.75 -4.50
N SER A 212 -6.56 -9.22 -3.32
CA SER A 212 -7.37 -10.42 -3.18
C SER A 212 -8.87 -10.13 -3.17
N GLY A 213 -9.28 -8.93 -2.73
CA GLY A 213 -10.67 -8.64 -2.39
C GLY A 213 -11.10 -9.16 -1.02
N TRP A 214 -10.16 -9.66 -0.20
CA TRP A 214 -10.43 -10.31 1.08
C TRP A 214 -9.50 -9.80 2.19
N TYR A 215 -10.07 -9.57 3.37
CA TYR A 215 -9.28 -9.39 4.58
C TYR A 215 -8.72 -10.73 5.05
N PRO A 216 -7.42 -10.81 5.42
CA PRO A 216 -6.85 -12.03 5.97
C PRO A 216 -7.44 -12.33 7.35
N SER A 217 -7.30 -13.58 7.80
CA SER A 217 -7.72 -13.97 9.15
C SER A 217 -6.94 -13.20 10.22
N ARG A 218 -7.58 -12.97 11.37
CA ARG A 218 -6.95 -12.34 12.53
C ARG A 218 -7.15 -13.20 13.77
N GLY A 219 -6.20 -14.10 14.01
CA GLY A 219 -6.28 -15.08 15.09
C GLY A 219 -7.47 -16.02 14.93
N ALA A 220 -7.81 -16.74 16.01
CA ALA A 220 -8.84 -17.78 15.96
C ALA A 220 -10.29 -17.26 15.83
N SER A 221 -10.52 -15.96 16.02
CA SER A 221 -11.89 -15.39 16.15
C SER A 221 -12.37 -14.60 14.92
N MET A 222 -11.51 -14.41 13.91
CA MET A 222 -11.86 -13.64 12.71
C MET A 222 -11.42 -14.42 11.48
N GLU A 223 -12.38 -15.14 10.90
CA GLU A 223 -12.19 -15.85 9.64
C GLU A 223 -11.94 -14.87 8.49
N PRO A 224 -11.24 -15.28 7.42
CA PRO A 224 -11.11 -14.47 6.23
C PRO A 224 -12.49 -14.08 5.70
N HIS A 225 -12.67 -12.81 5.38
CA HIS A 225 -13.95 -12.30 4.88
C HIS A 225 -13.74 -11.31 3.73
N PRO A 226 -14.69 -11.19 2.81
CA PRO A 226 -14.55 -10.28 1.68
C PRO A 226 -14.47 -8.82 2.15
N VAL A 227 -13.88 -7.97 1.31
CA VAL A 227 -13.94 -6.52 1.46
C VAL A 227 -15.36 -6.09 1.06
N PRO A 228 -16.17 -5.56 2.01
CA PRO A 228 -17.50 -5.06 1.68
C PRO A 228 -17.39 -3.72 0.96
N VAL A 229 -17.97 -3.61 -0.23
CA VAL A 229 -17.98 -2.37 -1.02
C VAL A 229 -19.40 -2.00 -1.43
N LEU A 230 -19.66 -0.71 -1.62
CA LEU A 230 -20.75 -0.25 -2.47
C LEU A 230 -20.28 -0.38 -3.92
N ALA A 231 -21.04 -1.05 -4.78
CA ALA A 231 -20.65 -1.33 -6.17
C ALA A 231 -20.40 -0.05 -6.97
N GLU A 232 -21.23 0.97 -6.73
CA GLU A 232 -21.09 2.30 -7.33
C GLU A 232 -20.59 3.34 -6.33
N PRO A 233 -19.72 4.27 -6.77
CA PRO A 233 -19.06 4.32 -8.08
C PRO A 233 -18.01 3.20 -8.28
N TRP A 234 -17.85 2.68 -9.50
CA TRP A 234 -16.79 1.74 -9.88
C TRP A 234 -15.38 2.24 -9.44
N PRO A 235 -14.47 1.38 -8.92
CA PRO A 235 -14.56 -0.09 -8.79
C PRO A 235 -15.34 -0.55 -7.57
N GLY A 236 -15.99 0.37 -6.88
CA GLY A 236 -16.69 0.18 -5.63
C GLY A 236 -15.93 0.79 -4.46
N VAL A 237 -16.67 1.37 -3.52
CA VAL A 237 -16.10 2.11 -2.38
C VAL A 237 -16.21 1.27 -1.10
N PRO A 238 -15.08 1.00 -0.39
CA PRO A 238 -15.10 0.21 0.83
C PRO A 238 -16.05 0.76 1.90
N VAL A 239 -16.97 -0.09 2.36
CA VAL A 239 -17.89 0.21 3.44
C VAL A 239 -17.16 0.05 4.77
N ARG A 240 -17.17 1.11 5.60
CA ARG A 240 -16.48 1.13 6.89
C ARG A 240 -17.46 1.13 8.07
N GLY A 241 -17.00 0.64 9.22
CA GLY A 241 -17.72 0.70 10.49
C GLY A 241 -18.58 -0.53 10.79
N ARG A 242 -19.34 -0.47 11.89
CA ARG A 242 -20.20 -1.58 12.34
C ARG A 242 -21.24 -1.92 11.26
N GLY A 243 -21.49 -3.21 11.06
CA GLY A 243 -22.45 -3.70 10.08
C GLY A 243 -22.06 -3.39 8.62
N ALA A 244 -20.77 -3.23 8.32
CA ALA A 244 -20.32 -2.94 6.96
C ALA A 244 -20.76 -4.00 5.95
N ALA A 245 -20.70 -5.29 6.32
CA ALA A 245 -21.13 -6.39 5.45
C ALA A 245 -22.60 -6.29 5.05
N GLY A 246 -23.50 -5.96 5.99
CA GLY A 246 -24.94 -5.83 5.70
C GLY A 246 -25.33 -4.55 4.95
N ARG A 247 -24.39 -3.61 4.78
CA ARG A 247 -24.58 -2.36 4.02
C ARG A 247 -23.89 -2.37 2.66
N ALA A 248 -23.08 -3.39 2.38
CA ALA A 248 -22.45 -3.58 1.09
C ALA A 248 -23.38 -4.38 0.17
N ASP A 249 -23.33 -4.06 -1.12
CA ASP A 249 -24.05 -4.76 -2.19
C ASP A 249 -23.08 -5.54 -3.11
N ALA A 250 -21.77 -5.39 -2.91
CA ALA A 250 -20.75 -6.10 -3.67
C ALA A 250 -19.49 -6.41 -2.85
N SER A 251 -18.62 -7.23 -3.46
CA SER A 251 -17.22 -7.41 -3.04
C SER A 251 -16.33 -7.54 -4.26
N TRP A 252 -15.04 -7.26 -4.07
CA TRP A 252 -14.07 -7.31 -5.17
C TRP A 252 -13.65 -8.74 -5.51
N LEU A 253 -13.58 -9.04 -6.81
CA LEU A 253 -12.87 -10.22 -7.29
C LEU A 253 -11.34 -10.03 -7.16
N PRO A 254 -10.58 -11.13 -6.97
CA PRO A 254 -9.12 -11.07 -6.91
C PRO A 254 -8.51 -10.55 -8.22
N ILE A 255 -7.54 -9.64 -8.11
CA ILE A 255 -6.68 -9.22 -9.22
C ILE A 255 -5.59 -10.25 -9.46
N ALA A 256 -4.92 -10.66 -8.38
CA ALA A 256 -3.85 -11.65 -8.41
C ALA A 256 -3.81 -12.39 -7.06
N ARG A 257 -4.20 -13.67 -7.05
CA ARG A 257 -4.20 -14.48 -5.83
C ARG A 257 -2.75 -14.69 -5.37
N GLY A 258 -2.50 -14.51 -4.07
CA GLY A 258 -1.16 -14.69 -3.50
C GLY A 258 -0.16 -13.55 -3.78
N LEU A 259 -0.57 -12.49 -4.48
CA LEU A 259 0.30 -11.33 -4.70
C LEU A 259 0.61 -10.65 -3.35
N THR A 260 1.90 -10.46 -3.09
CA THR A 260 2.40 -9.76 -1.89
C THR A 260 3.01 -8.42 -2.31
N PRO A 261 3.30 -7.48 -1.38
CA PRO A 261 4.04 -6.27 -1.74
C PRO A 261 5.37 -6.60 -2.44
N HIS A 262 6.11 -7.60 -1.95
CA HIS A 262 7.33 -8.07 -2.61
C HIS A 262 7.07 -8.73 -3.99
N GLY A 263 5.85 -9.21 -4.23
CA GLY A 263 5.41 -9.69 -5.54
C GLY A 263 5.32 -8.58 -6.59
N LEU A 264 5.14 -7.31 -6.21
CA LEU A 264 5.22 -6.18 -7.15
C LEU A 264 6.65 -5.98 -7.65
N ARG A 265 7.64 -6.11 -6.79
CA ARG A 265 9.04 -6.14 -7.20
C ARG A 265 9.33 -7.30 -8.17
N HIS A 266 8.76 -8.48 -7.93
CA HIS A 266 8.87 -9.60 -8.89
C HIS A 266 8.13 -9.30 -10.20
N THR A 267 6.98 -8.67 -10.12
CA THR A 267 6.23 -8.17 -11.29
C THR A 267 7.12 -7.24 -12.11
N HIS A 268 7.72 -6.21 -11.50
CA HIS A 268 8.63 -5.29 -12.18
C HIS A 268 9.76 -6.01 -12.92
N ARG A 269 10.39 -7.01 -12.27
CA ARG A 269 11.42 -7.84 -12.90
C ARG A 269 10.89 -8.54 -14.16
N SER A 270 9.73 -9.19 -14.07
CA SER A 270 9.11 -9.88 -15.20
C SER A 270 8.67 -8.91 -16.31
N LEU A 271 8.21 -7.70 -15.98
CA LEU A 271 7.87 -6.68 -16.98
C LEU A 271 9.12 -6.21 -17.73
N MET A 272 10.25 -6.04 -17.05
CA MET A 272 11.52 -5.73 -17.73
C MET A 272 11.97 -6.84 -18.68
N GLU A 273 11.81 -8.11 -18.27
CA GLU A 273 12.09 -9.27 -19.12
C GLU A 273 11.16 -9.30 -20.35
N GLN A 274 9.87 -9.02 -20.16
CA GLN A 274 8.90 -8.90 -21.26
C GLN A 274 9.25 -7.77 -22.24
N LEU A 275 9.82 -6.66 -21.75
CA LEU A 275 10.29 -5.54 -22.57
C LEU A 275 11.64 -5.82 -23.26
N GLY A 276 12.25 -6.99 -23.04
CA GLY A 276 13.57 -7.31 -23.58
C GLY A 276 14.71 -6.48 -22.98
N THR A 277 14.53 -6.01 -21.74
CA THR A 277 15.55 -5.21 -21.04
C THR A 277 16.80 -6.05 -20.83
N GLU A 278 17.98 -5.46 -21.05
CA GLU A 278 19.23 -6.17 -20.87
C GLU A 278 19.48 -6.50 -19.39
N LYS A 279 20.00 -7.71 -19.12
CA LYS A 279 20.21 -8.22 -17.77
C LYS A 279 21.02 -7.27 -16.87
N VAL A 280 22.05 -6.63 -17.40
CA VAL A 280 22.89 -5.68 -16.64
C VAL A 280 22.09 -4.48 -16.11
N LEU A 281 21.15 -3.94 -16.91
CA LEU A 281 20.28 -2.85 -16.48
C LEU A 281 19.22 -3.36 -15.49
N MET A 282 18.67 -4.55 -15.71
CA MET A 282 17.74 -5.17 -14.76
C MET A 282 18.40 -5.39 -13.40
N ASP A 283 19.62 -5.90 -13.36
CA ASP A 283 20.33 -6.19 -12.12
C ASP A 283 20.78 -4.90 -11.41
N GLU A 284 21.27 -3.91 -12.15
CA GLU A 284 21.57 -2.58 -11.61
C GLU A 284 20.32 -1.98 -10.95
N ARG A 285 19.19 -1.91 -11.68
CA ARG A 285 17.92 -1.34 -11.16
C ARG A 285 17.41 -2.10 -9.95
N MET A 286 17.56 -3.43 -9.93
CA MET A 286 17.14 -4.27 -8.81
C MET A 286 18.16 -4.25 -7.66
N GLY A 287 19.35 -3.68 -7.82
CA GLY A 287 20.40 -3.75 -6.80
C GLY A 287 20.83 -5.20 -6.54
N HIS A 288 20.94 -5.99 -7.61
CA HIS A 288 21.45 -7.36 -7.57
C HIS A 288 22.91 -7.36 -8.06
N SER A 289 23.77 -8.07 -7.35
CA SER A 289 25.14 -8.30 -7.78
C SER A 289 25.19 -9.53 -8.69
N ASP A 290 25.81 -9.40 -9.86
CA ASP A 290 26.10 -10.51 -10.76
C ASP A 290 27.59 -10.88 -10.63
N GLY A 291 27.86 -12.07 -10.07
CA GLY A 291 29.22 -12.59 -9.91
C GLY A 291 29.83 -13.18 -11.19
N SER A 292 29.10 -13.20 -12.31
CA SER A 292 29.59 -13.76 -13.56
C SER A 292 30.71 -12.94 -14.18
N VAL A 293 31.58 -13.58 -14.97
CA VAL A 293 32.68 -12.90 -15.69
C VAL A 293 32.13 -11.86 -16.67
N SER A 294 31.02 -12.16 -17.34
CA SER A 294 30.35 -11.26 -18.29
C SER A 294 29.89 -9.96 -17.64
N ALA A 295 29.52 -9.99 -16.35
CA ALA A 295 29.12 -8.79 -15.62
C ALA A 295 30.25 -7.74 -15.50
N ARG A 296 31.52 -8.16 -15.57
CA ARG A 296 32.68 -7.24 -15.51
C ARG A 296 32.82 -6.35 -16.74
N TYR A 297 32.20 -6.72 -17.85
CA TYR A 297 32.31 -6.01 -19.14
C TYR A 297 31.00 -5.36 -19.59
N ALA A 298 29.89 -5.66 -18.91
CA ALA A 298 28.60 -5.09 -19.23
C ALA A 298 28.45 -3.73 -18.53
N HIS A 299 28.16 -2.68 -19.30
CA HIS A 299 27.87 -1.36 -18.77
C HIS A 299 26.49 -0.91 -19.20
N VAL A 300 25.75 -0.32 -18.26
CA VAL A 300 24.47 0.32 -18.56
C VAL A 300 24.73 1.60 -19.35
N THR A 301 24.10 1.74 -20.51
CA THR A 301 24.21 2.92 -21.37
C THR A 301 22.97 3.82 -21.26
N PRO A 302 23.08 5.12 -21.56
CA PRO A 302 21.92 6.01 -21.63
C PRO A 302 20.83 5.51 -22.59
N ALA A 303 21.20 4.88 -23.71
CA ALA A 303 20.25 4.33 -24.67
C ALA A 303 19.44 3.15 -24.09
N MET A 304 20.06 2.30 -23.27
CA MET A 304 19.35 1.21 -22.57
C MET A 304 18.34 1.76 -21.57
N ARG A 305 18.73 2.79 -20.80
CA ARG A 305 17.82 3.48 -19.86
C ARG A 305 16.64 4.10 -20.60
N ALA A 306 16.89 4.82 -21.70
CA ALA A 306 15.86 5.44 -22.51
C ALA A 306 14.85 4.39 -23.05
N ARG A 307 15.34 3.29 -23.62
CA ARG A 307 14.47 2.19 -24.08
C ARG A 307 13.61 1.61 -22.97
N LEU A 308 14.16 1.41 -21.77
CA LEU A 308 13.38 0.94 -20.62
C LEU A 308 12.31 1.96 -20.20
N MET A 309 12.64 3.25 -20.17
CA MET A 309 11.69 4.31 -19.81
C MET A 309 10.54 4.40 -20.84
N ASP A 310 10.85 4.28 -22.13
CA ASP A 310 9.85 4.25 -23.20
C ASP A 310 8.95 3.02 -23.09
N GLY A 311 9.55 1.84 -22.88
CA GLY A 311 8.81 0.57 -22.71
C GLY A 311 7.85 0.61 -21.51
N ILE A 312 8.32 1.05 -20.35
CA ILE A 312 7.49 1.22 -19.15
C ILE A 312 6.36 2.24 -19.41
N THR A 313 6.66 3.35 -20.10
CA THR A 313 5.66 4.37 -20.44
C THR A 313 4.59 3.83 -21.39
N GLY A 314 4.96 3.00 -22.35
CA GLY A 314 4.01 2.29 -23.22
C GLY A 314 3.07 1.37 -22.43
N MET A 315 3.63 0.55 -21.52
CA MET A 315 2.83 -0.33 -20.66
C MET A 315 1.88 0.44 -19.73
N TRP A 316 2.35 1.56 -19.17
CA TRP A 316 1.53 2.46 -18.36
C TRP A 316 0.37 3.03 -19.16
N THR A 317 0.64 3.57 -20.35
CA THR A 317 -0.38 4.17 -21.23
C THR A 317 -1.46 3.16 -21.60
N GLU A 318 -1.06 1.92 -21.96
CA GLU A 318 -2.01 0.86 -22.26
C GLU A 318 -2.82 0.46 -21.02
N SER A 319 -2.19 0.37 -19.85
CA SER A 319 -2.89 0.07 -18.59
C SER A 319 -3.91 1.15 -18.21
N LEU A 320 -3.58 2.43 -18.40
CA LEU A 320 -4.51 3.54 -18.19
C LEU A 320 -5.69 3.49 -19.16
N ARG A 321 -5.44 3.20 -20.45
CA ARG A 321 -6.50 3.03 -21.44
C ARG A 321 -7.44 1.87 -21.09
N ALA A 322 -6.87 0.71 -20.77
CA ALA A 322 -7.65 -0.45 -20.35
C ALA A 322 -8.45 -0.16 -19.07
N ARG A 323 -7.85 0.54 -18.10
CA ARG A 323 -8.54 1.00 -16.90
C ARG A 323 -9.68 1.98 -17.23
N LYS A 324 -9.46 2.96 -18.10
CA LYS A 324 -10.48 3.94 -18.55
C LYS A 324 -11.66 3.26 -19.25
N ALA A 325 -11.40 2.18 -19.99
CA ALA A 325 -12.45 1.39 -20.64
C ALA A 325 -13.35 0.64 -19.64
N LEU A 326 -12.85 0.29 -18.45
CA LEU A 326 -13.66 -0.31 -17.38
C LEU A 326 -14.59 0.73 -16.73
N SER A 327 -14.09 1.95 -16.51
CA SER A 327 -14.86 3.10 -16.05
C SER A 327 -14.10 4.39 -16.35
N ALA A 328 -14.79 5.38 -16.91
CA ALA A 328 -14.17 6.64 -17.33
C ALA A 328 -13.69 7.52 -16.16
N SER A 329 -14.07 7.21 -14.92
CA SER A 329 -13.72 7.96 -13.72
C SER A 329 -13.19 7.07 -12.61
N SER A 330 -12.64 7.69 -11.56
CA SER A 330 -12.23 7.01 -10.34
C SER A 330 -12.62 7.81 -9.10
N PRO A 331 -13.01 7.16 -7.98
CA PRO A 331 -13.15 7.86 -6.71
C PRO A 331 -11.78 8.27 -6.10
N VAL A 332 -10.67 7.76 -6.65
CA VAL A 332 -9.30 8.16 -6.27
C VAL A 332 -8.91 9.38 -7.10
N ARG A 333 -8.82 10.55 -6.47
CA ARG A 333 -8.65 11.85 -7.14
C ARG A 333 -7.40 11.92 -8.03
N THR A 334 -6.30 11.30 -7.62
CA THR A 334 -5.08 11.25 -8.43
C THR A 334 -5.29 10.44 -9.71
N LEU A 335 -5.93 9.27 -9.63
CA LEU A 335 -6.24 8.47 -10.82
C LEU A 335 -7.31 9.13 -11.69
N ASP A 336 -8.32 9.73 -11.07
CA ASP A 336 -9.40 10.42 -11.77
C ASP A 336 -8.90 11.59 -12.63
N ARG A 337 -7.83 12.28 -12.20
CA ARG A 337 -7.12 13.26 -13.03
C ARG A 337 -6.42 12.59 -14.22
N LEU A 338 -5.65 11.53 -13.97
CA LEU A 338 -4.95 10.78 -15.03
C LEU A 338 -5.90 10.17 -16.08
N LEU A 339 -7.14 9.84 -15.70
CA LEU A 339 -8.15 9.31 -16.63
C LEU A 339 -8.80 10.39 -17.49
N ARG A 340 -8.73 11.67 -17.09
CA ARG A 340 -9.27 12.81 -17.84
C ARG A 340 -8.29 13.34 -18.89
N ASP A 341 -7.00 13.26 -18.60
CA ASP A 341 -5.91 13.61 -19.51
C ASP A 341 -5.86 12.66 -20.73
#